data_AF-A0A932RKV4-F1
#
_entry.id   AF-A0A932RKV4-F1
#
_cell.length_a   1.000
_cell.length_b   1.000
_cell.length_c   1.000
_cell.angle_alpha   90.00
_cell.angle_beta   90.00
_cell.angle_gamma   90.00
#
_symmetry.space_group_name_H-M   'P 1'
#
loop_
_entity.id
_entity.type
_entity.pdbx_description
1 polymer ?
#
loop_
_entity_poly.entity_id
_entity_poly.type
_entity_poly.pdbx_seq_one_letter_code
_entity_poly.pdbx_strand_id
1 'polypeptide(L)'
;MAQDPTALEQAVSRALRDNLVTLQRAADELHQAFGDVVASCSSSRPTNSLPPLLRAQTAAASLAASLEVLARFVTSSAQAAPAGVTEAVARAASVAMPEPPPALVAPPPAAPPPMAEAPAPVEMAAAAAPVVTPDRAGTGTVHDEPREVGMDTIRSYRDEPVPEVVAEVAPEPAAVAEVPAFDVQSLSAEEQEMHRRANRVAKVSMQDIKMLKKDGVRLGREQKDLCIRLKDDLDKARKEYERRFKPILGHPVDYFYQWAVEILADGDPDALGEYPYPSPVAKR
;
A
#
# COMPACT_ATOMS: atom_id res chain seq x y z
N MET A 1 25.00 -23.88 -38.87
CA MET A 1 23.80 -23.25 -39.46
C MET A 1 23.76 -21.82 -38.95
N ALA A 2 24.13 -20.85 -39.78
CA ALA A 2 24.05 -19.44 -39.42
C ALA A 2 22.56 -19.05 -39.46
N GLN A 3 22.01 -18.55 -38.36
CA GLN A 3 20.67 -17.96 -38.38
C GLN A 3 20.76 -16.66 -39.19
N ASP A 4 19.99 -16.55 -40.27
CA ASP A 4 19.99 -15.37 -41.11
C ASP A 4 19.51 -14.16 -40.28
N PRO A 5 20.27 -13.05 -40.23
CA PRO A 5 19.94 -11.88 -39.40
C PRO A 5 18.55 -11.31 -39.72
N THR A 6 18.09 -11.45 -40.96
CA THR A 6 16.76 -11.03 -41.42
C THR A 6 15.62 -11.85 -40.81
N ALA A 7 15.85 -13.15 -40.51
CA ALA A 7 14.85 -13.99 -39.85
C ALA A 7 14.66 -13.60 -38.39
N LEU A 8 15.74 -13.19 -37.71
CA LEU A 8 15.70 -12.66 -36.35
C LEU A 8 14.92 -11.33 -36.29
N GLU A 9 15.20 -10.40 -37.20
CA GLU A 9 14.49 -9.12 -37.30
C GLU A 9 12.99 -9.32 -37.56
N GLN A 10 12.63 -10.23 -38.47
CA GLN A 10 11.23 -10.56 -38.73
C GLN A 10 10.55 -11.16 -37.49
N ALA A 11 11.23 -12.05 -36.76
CA ALA A 11 10.70 -12.63 -35.53
C ALA A 11 10.50 -11.57 -34.43
N VAL A 12 11.46 -10.66 -34.23
CA VAL A 12 11.34 -9.54 -33.28
C VAL A 12 10.19 -8.61 -33.67
N SER A 13 10.06 -8.27 -34.96
CA SER A 13 8.97 -7.39 -35.44
C SER A 13 7.57 -8.00 -35.24
N ARG A 14 7.46 -9.33 -35.33
CA ARG A 14 6.21 -10.07 -35.10
C ARG A 14 5.90 -10.12 -33.61
N ALA A 15 6.89 -10.48 -32.79
CA ALA A 15 6.76 -10.48 -31.34
C ALA A 15 6.36 -9.10 -30.80
N LEU A 16 6.96 -8.01 -31.28
CA LEU A 16 6.58 -6.66 -30.88
C LEU A 16 5.13 -6.33 -31.26
N ARG A 17 4.68 -6.65 -32.47
CA ARG A 17 3.29 -6.42 -32.89
C ARG A 17 2.29 -7.20 -32.03
N ASP A 18 2.55 -8.48 -31.78
CA ASP A 18 1.65 -9.32 -30.97
C ASP A 18 1.57 -8.81 -29.52
N ASN A 19 2.68 -8.33 -28.95
CA ASN A 19 2.69 -7.71 -27.62
C ASN A 19 1.97 -6.36 -27.61
N LEU A 20 2.12 -5.52 -28.63
CA LEU A 20 1.40 -4.24 -28.72
C LEU A 20 -0.12 -4.44 -28.82
N VAL A 21 -0.58 -5.44 -29.58
CA VAL A 21 -2.01 -5.80 -29.64
C VAL A 21 -2.52 -6.25 -28.27
N THR A 22 -1.71 -7.04 -27.55
CA THR A 22 -2.05 -7.50 -26.19
C THR A 22 -2.12 -6.33 -25.20
N LEU A 23 -1.18 -5.39 -25.28
CA LEU A 23 -1.16 -4.17 -24.47
C LEU A 23 -2.36 -3.27 -24.76
N GLN A 24 -2.72 -3.08 -26.02
CA GLN A 24 -3.88 -2.29 -26.41
C GLN A 24 -5.15 -2.88 -25.82
N ARG A 25 -5.36 -4.19 -25.95
CA ARG A 25 -6.51 -4.87 -25.34
C ARG A 25 -6.55 -4.71 -23.82
N ALA A 26 -5.40 -4.87 -23.14
CA ALA A 26 -5.33 -4.68 -21.69
C ALA A 26 -5.62 -3.22 -21.27
N ALA A 27 -5.22 -2.24 -22.09
CA ALA A 27 -5.54 -0.83 -21.86
C ALA A 27 -7.04 -0.54 -22.05
N ASP A 28 -7.66 -1.12 -23.09
CA ASP A 28 -9.11 -1.00 -23.33
C ASP A 28 -9.92 -1.64 -22.17
N GLU A 29 -9.49 -2.81 -21.69
CA GLU A 29 -10.09 -3.49 -20.53
C GLU A 29 -9.97 -2.64 -19.25
N LEU A 30 -8.83 -1.97 -19.02
CA LEU A 30 -8.66 -1.03 -17.91
C LEU A 30 -9.56 0.20 -18.05
N HIS A 31 -9.68 0.76 -19.26
CA HIS A 31 -10.52 1.93 -19.51
C HIS A 31 -11.99 1.61 -19.25
N GLN A 32 -12.46 0.43 -19.69
CA GLN A 32 -13.80 -0.05 -19.40
C GLN A 32 -14.03 -0.26 -17.90
N ALA A 33 -13.09 -0.89 -17.19
CA ALA A 33 -13.19 -1.10 -15.75
C ALA A 33 -13.23 0.24 -14.98
N PHE A 34 -12.49 1.25 -15.42
CA PHE A 34 -12.55 2.59 -14.84
C PHE A 34 -13.91 3.25 -15.11
N GLY A 35 -14.48 3.09 -16.31
CA GLY A 35 -15.84 3.51 -16.62
C GLY A 35 -16.88 2.91 -15.66
N ASP A 36 -16.76 1.61 -15.36
CA ASP A 36 -17.63 0.92 -14.39
C ASP A 36 -17.46 1.50 -12.97
N VAL A 37 -16.23 1.86 -12.57
CA VAL A 37 -15.98 2.52 -11.28
C VAL A 37 -16.68 3.87 -11.23
N VAL A 38 -16.51 4.71 -12.25
CA VAL A 38 -17.16 6.03 -12.32
C VAL A 38 -18.69 5.89 -12.29
N ALA A 39 -19.24 4.93 -13.02
CA ALA A 39 -20.68 4.63 -12.99
C ALA A 39 -21.13 4.21 -11.58
N SER A 40 -20.35 3.37 -10.89
CA SER A 40 -20.66 2.92 -9.52
C SER A 40 -20.60 4.04 -8.48
N CYS A 41 -19.81 5.09 -8.71
CA CYS A 41 -19.76 6.27 -7.84
C CYS A 41 -21.07 7.08 -7.81
N SER A 42 -21.98 6.86 -8.77
CA SER A 42 -23.32 7.46 -8.74
C SER A 42 -24.28 6.77 -7.78
N SER A 43 -23.94 5.58 -7.28
CA SER A 43 -24.74 4.85 -6.29
C SER A 43 -24.47 5.35 -4.87
N SER A 44 -25.52 5.58 -4.09
CA SER A 44 -25.44 5.95 -2.67
C SER A 44 -24.90 4.83 -1.77
N ARG A 45 -24.78 3.60 -2.28
CA ARG A 45 -24.20 2.47 -1.55
C ARG A 45 -22.73 2.27 -1.94
N PRO A 46 -21.78 2.44 -1.01
CA PRO A 46 -20.34 2.29 -1.29
C PRO A 46 -19.92 0.84 -1.56
N THR A 47 -20.73 -0.15 -1.16
CA THR A 47 -20.45 -1.57 -1.44
C THR A 47 -20.48 -1.91 -2.93
N ASN A 48 -21.16 -1.10 -3.73
CA ASN A 48 -21.31 -1.33 -5.18
C ASN A 48 -20.08 -0.94 -5.98
N SER A 49 -19.17 -0.13 -5.43
CA SER A 49 -17.94 0.29 -6.10
C SER A 49 -16.77 -0.66 -5.89
N LEU A 50 -16.86 -1.58 -4.90
CA LEU A 50 -15.77 -2.53 -4.62
C LEU A 50 -15.47 -3.47 -5.79
N PRO A 51 -16.46 -4.15 -6.43
CA PRO A 51 -16.17 -5.03 -7.56
C PRO A 51 -15.51 -4.34 -8.78
N PRO A 52 -15.99 -3.18 -9.28
CA PRO A 52 -15.33 -2.52 -10.41
C PRO A 52 -13.95 -1.97 -10.03
N LEU A 53 -13.74 -1.58 -8.76
CA LEU A 53 -12.43 -1.11 -8.29
C LEU A 53 -11.40 -2.25 -8.27
N LEU A 54 -11.78 -3.44 -7.81
CA LEU A 54 -10.93 -4.64 -7.88
C LEU A 54 -10.63 -5.05 -9.33
N ARG A 55 -11.62 -4.94 -10.23
CA ARG A 55 -11.42 -5.20 -11.66
C ARG A 55 -10.43 -4.22 -12.27
N ALA A 56 -10.60 -2.92 -12.01
CA ALA A 56 -9.69 -1.88 -12.48
C ALA A 56 -8.27 -2.07 -11.94
N GLN A 57 -8.13 -2.42 -10.66
CA GLN A 57 -6.82 -2.73 -10.06
C GLN A 57 -6.15 -3.94 -10.74
N THR A 58 -6.90 -4.99 -11.01
CA THR A 58 -6.36 -6.20 -11.65
C THR A 58 -5.94 -5.92 -13.10
N ALA A 59 -6.73 -5.16 -13.86
CA ALA A 59 -6.39 -4.73 -15.21
C ALA A 59 -5.17 -3.79 -15.24
N ALA A 60 -5.03 -2.91 -14.25
CA ALA A 60 -3.85 -2.06 -14.13
C ALA A 60 -2.59 -2.87 -13.80
N ALA A 61 -2.70 -3.85 -12.90
CA ALA A 61 -1.58 -4.73 -12.54
C ALA A 61 -1.12 -5.61 -13.71
N SER A 62 -2.06 -6.17 -14.49
CA SER A 62 -1.71 -6.95 -15.69
C SER A 62 -1.04 -6.09 -16.76
N LEU A 63 -1.55 -4.88 -17.01
CA LEU A 63 -0.95 -3.95 -17.96
C LEU A 63 0.48 -3.56 -17.54
N ALA A 64 0.69 -3.26 -16.25
CA ALA A 64 2.01 -2.92 -15.73
C ALA A 64 3.00 -4.09 -15.92
N ALA A 65 2.57 -5.32 -15.63
CA ALA A 65 3.40 -6.51 -15.85
C ALA A 65 3.74 -6.71 -17.34
N SER A 66 2.77 -6.51 -18.24
CA SER A 66 3.00 -6.60 -19.68
C SER A 66 4.00 -5.55 -20.19
N LEU A 67 3.92 -4.32 -19.68
CA LEU A 67 4.88 -3.25 -20.00
C LEU A 67 6.29 -3.58 -19.50
N GLU A 68 6.42 -4.16 -18.30
CA GLU A 68 7.70 -4.58 -17.76
C GLU A 68 8.34 -5.70 -18.61
N VAL A 69 7.55 -6.70 -19.01
CA VAL A 69 8.02 -7.79 -19.89
C VAL A 69 8.46 -7.23 -21.24
N LEU A 70 7.70 -6.30 -21.83
CA LEU A 70 8.06 -5.67 -23.10
C LEU A 70 9.36 -4.85 -22.96
N ALA A 71 9.51 -4.09 -21.88
CA ALA A 71 10.72 -3.30 -21.63
C ALA A 71 11.97 -4.19 -21.48
N ARG A 72 11.85 -5.31 -20.76
CA ARG A 72 12.93 -6.31 -20.64
C ARG A 72 13.24 -6.96 -21.98
N PHE A 73 12.21 -7.31 -22.77
CA PHE A 73 12.39 -7.87 -24.11
C PHE A 73 13.12 -6.90 -25.05
N VAL A 74 12.70 -5.63 -25.10
CA VAL A 74 13.34 -4.60 -25.91
C VAL A 74 14.79 -4.41 -25.49
N THR A 75 15.06 -4.31 -24.18
CA THR A 75 16.42 -4.18 -23.65
C THR A 75 17.29 -5.38 -24.04
N SER A 76 16.76 -6.60 -23.93
CA SER A 76 17.45 -7.83 -24.33
C SER A 76 17.69 -7.88 -25.85
N SER A 77 16.74 -7.41 -26.66
CA SER A 77 16.86 -7.42 -28.12
C SER A 77 17.89 -6.39 -28.63
N ALA A 78 18.02 -5.24 -27.94
CA ALA A 78 19.02 -4.22 -28.28
C ALA A 78 20.45 -4.64 -27.91
N GLN A 79 20.63 -5.43 -26.84
CA GLN A 79 21.94 -5.94 -26.42
C GLN A 79 22.44 -7.11 -27.28
N ALA A 80 21.57 -7.76 -28.05
CA ALA A 80 21.92 -8.86 -28.94
C ALA A 80 22.59 -8.41 -30.26
N ALA A 81 22.69 -7.09 -30.51
CA ALA A 81 23.45 -6.58 -31.64
C ALA A 81 24.96 -6.75 -31.37
N PRO A 82 25.73 -7.48 -32.21
CA PRO A 82 27.15 -7.67 -31.98
C PRO A 82 27.87 -6.31 -32.03
N ALA A 83 28.70 -6.06 -31.02
CA ALA A 83 29.58 -4.91 -30.89
C ALA A 83 30.68 -4.89 -31.98
N GLY A 84 30.27 -4.71 -33.24
CA GLY A 84 31.17 -4.63 -34.39
C GLY A 84 31.22 -3.27 -35.08
N VAL A 85 30.42 -2.29 -34.63
CA VAL A 85 30.30 -0.98 -35.31
C VAL A 85 30.86 0.18 -34.47
N THR A 86 31.22 -0.07 -33.21
CA THR A 86 31.81 0.96 -32.32
C THR A 86 33.28 1.28 -32.65
N GLU A 87 33.98 0.41 -33.39
CA GLU A 87 35.38 0.64 -33.78
C GLU A 87 35.51 1.59 -34.99
N ALA A 88 34.47 1.70 -35.83
CA ALA A 88 34.47 2.61 -36.98
C ALA A 88 34.27 4.08 -36.59
N VAL A 89 33.54 4.34 -35.50
CA VAL A 89 33.27 5.71 -35.00
C VAL A 89 34.46 6.26 -34.20
N ALA A 90 35.20 5.41 -33.48
CA ALA A 90 36.39 5.83 -32.73
C ALA A 90 37.56 6.25 -33.64
N ARG A 91 37.66 5.71 -34.86
CA ARG A 91 38.73 6.04 -35.81
C ARG A 91 38.46 7.31 -36.64
N ALA A 92 37.21 7.79 -36.67
CA ALA A 92 36.83 9.02 -37.37
C ALA A 92 37.00 10.29 -36.51
N ALA A 93 37.28 10.16 -35.22
CA ALA A 93 37.40 11.29 -34.27
C ALA A 93 38.81 11.92 -34.18
N SER A 94 39.75 11.54 -35.05
CA SER A 94 41.12 12.07 -35.05
C SER A 94 41.46 12.95 -36.26
N VAL A 95 40.52 13.72 -36.79
CA VAL A 95 40.81 14.80 -37.75
C VAL A 95 39.96 16.04 -37.46
N ALA A 96 40.66 17.08 -36.99
CA ALA A 96 40.41 18.51 -37.16
C ALA A 96 39.12 19.18 -36.61
N MET A 97 39.30 19.94 -35.52
CA MET A 97 38.70 21.29 -35.34
C MET A 97 39.18 22.20 -36.49
N PRO A 98 38.36 23.15 -37.02
CA PRO A 98 38.03 24.38 -36.28
C PRO A 98 36.66 25.07 -36.55
N GLU A 99 36.37 26.01 -35.64
CA GLU A 99 35.54 27.25 -35.66
C GLU A 99 33.99 27.26 -35.71
N PRO A 100 33.33 28.08 -34.83
CA PRO A 100 31.88 28.35 -34.83
C PRO A 100 31.56 29.76 -35.43
N PRO A 101 30.28 30.22 -35.48
CA PRO A 101 29.32 30.12 -36.59
C PRO A 101 28.94 31.51 -37.18
N PRO A 102 27.97 31.59 -38.12
CA PRO A 102 26.91 32.58 -37.92
C PRO A 102 25.50 32.02 -38.07
N ALA A 103 24.61 32.59 -37.26
CA ALA A 103 23.21 32.25 -37.10
C ALA A 103 22.41 32.36 -38.41
N LEU A 104 21.60 31.32 -38.69
CA LEU A 104 20.59 31.36 -39.74
C LEU A 104 19.18 31.35 -39.15
N VAL A 105 18.46 32.37 -39.60
CA VAL A 105 17.10 32.84 -39.35
C VAL A 105 16.03 31.73 -39.43
N ALA A 106 15.11 31.72 -38.46
CA ALA A 106 13.91 30.90 -38.47
C ALA A 106 12.81 31.49 -39.37
N PRO A 107 12.13 30.70 -40.21
CA PRO A 107 10.92 31.12 -40.92
C PRO A 107 9.65 30.97 -40.05
N PRO A 108 8.62 31.82 -40.27
CA PRO A 108 7.42 31.91 -39.43
C PRO A 108 6.39 30.78 -39.66
N PRO A 109 5.46 30.56 -38.70
CA PRO A 109 4.45 29.51 -38.78
C PRO A 109 3.24 29.93 -39.63
N ALA A 110 2.76 29.02 -40.47
CA ALA A 110 1.50 29.17 -41.21
C ALA A 110 0.34 28.54 -40.43
N ALA A 111 -0.76 29.28 -40.29
CA ALA A 111 -2.02 28.86 -39.67
C ALA A 111 -2.92 28.11 -40.68
N PRO A 112 -3.73 27.13 -40.23
CA PRO A 112 -4.82 26.57 -41.03
C PRO A 112 -6.18 27.18 -40.65
N PRO A 113 -7.10 27.37 -41.62
CA PRO A 113 -8.52 27.35 -41.31
C PRO A 113 -9.30 26.45 -42.31
N PRO A 114 -10.63 26.28 -42.17
CA PRO A 114 -11.27 25.21 -41.38
C PRO A 114 -12.31 24.44 -42.24
N MET A 115 -13.01 23.45 -41.67
CA MET A 115 -14.35 22.92 -42.06
C MET A 115 -14.47 21.49 -41.51
N ALA A 116 -15.60 20.95 -41.03
CA ALA A 116 -16.88 21.43 -40.54
C ALA A 116 -17.55 20.21 -39.88
N GLU A 117 -18.30 20.45 -38.83
CA GLU A 117 -19.50 19.73 -38.35
C GLU A 117 -19.61 18.19 -38.43
N ALA A 118 -19.77 17.59 -37.24
CA ALA A 118 -20.53 16.36 -37.04
C ALA A 118 -22.02 16.58 -37.36
N PRO A 119 -22.79 15.51 -37.62
CA PRO A 119 -23.56 14.97 -36.50
C PRO A 119 -23.71 13.42 -36.49
N ALA A 120 -23.99 12.89 -35.29
CA ALA A 120 -24.56 11.57 -35.01
C ALA A 120 -26.05 11.51 -35.48
N PRO A 121 -26.90 10.51 -35.16
CA PRO A 121 -26.72 9.23 -34.42
C PRO A 121 -27.49 8.02 -35.04
N VAL A 122 -27.26 6.77 -34.59
CA VAL A 122 -28.30 5.71 -34.60
C VAL A 122 -28.08 4.67 -33.48
N GLU A 123 -29.13 4.43 -32.69
CA GLU A 123 -29.32 3.33 -31.72
C GLU A 123 -29.51 1.95 -32.38
N MET A 124 -29.10 0.86 -31.73
CA MET A 124 -29.92 -0.36 -31.63
C MET A 124 -29.44 -1.40 -30.58
N ALA A 125 -30.30 -1.62 -29.59
CA ALA A 125 -30.82 -2.89 -29.04
C ALA A 125 -29.93 -4.13 -28.73
N ALA A 126 -29.88 -4.43 -27.43
CA ALA A 126 -30.29 -5.68 -26.73
C ALA A 126 -29.87 -7.09 -27.21
N ALA A 127 -29.30 -7.89 -26.28
CA ALA A 127 -29.62 -9.32 -26.05
C ALA A 127 -29.05 -9.81 -24.70
N ALA A 128 -29.70 -10.82 -24.09
CA ALA A 128 -29.62 -11.19 -22.67
C ALA A 128 -29.02 -12.59 -22.37
N ALA A 129 -28.40 -12.72 -21.17
CA ALA A 129 -28.29 -13.87 -20.22
C ALA A 129 -27.59 -15.20 -20.67
N PRO A 130 -27.25 -16.18 -19.77
CA PRO A 130 -27.36 -16.26 -18.29
C PRO A 130 -26.12 -16.81 -17.51
N VAL A 131 -26.33 -16.91 -16.19
CA VAL A 131 -25.52 -17.28 -15.01
C VAL A 131 -25.10 -18.77 -14.93
N VAL A 132 -23.93 -19.07 -14.33
CA VAL A 132 -23.63 -20.34 -13.61
C VAL A 132 -22.67 -20.10 -12.42
N THR A 133 -23.06 -20.52 -11.22
CA THR A 133 -22.26 -20.73 -9.99
C THR A 133 -21.86 -22.21 -9.87
N PRO A 134 -20.80 -22.59 -9.11
CA PRO A 134 -20.95 -22.99 -7.68
C PRO A 134 -19.73 -22.60 -6.80
N ASP A 135 -19.88 -22.24 -5.52
CA ASP A 135 -20.00 -23.05 -4.28
C ASP A 135 -18.76 -23.89 -3.87
N ARG A 136 -18.29 -23.61 -2.62
CA ARG A 136 -17.96 -24.58 -1.53
C ARG A 136 -16.55 -24.57 -0.93
N ALA A 137 -16.47 -23.95 0.26
CA ALA A 137 -16.09 -24.44 1.60
C ALA A 137 -14.89 -25.39 1.89
N GLY A 138 -14.23 -25.13 3.05
CA GLY A 138 -13.63 -26.11 3.99
C GLY A 138 -12.16 -25.81 4.39
N THR A 139 -11.83 -25.25 5.58
CA THR A 139 -11.53 -25.90 6.91
C THR A 139 -10.35 -26.89 6.88
N GLY A 140 -9.37 -26.98 7.80
CA GLY A 140 -9.07 -26.43 9.14
C GLY A 140 -7.58 -26.73 9.48
N THR A 141 -6.92 -25.98 10.39
CA THR A 141 -6.48 -26.39 11.77
C THR A 141 -5.64 -27.69 11.84
N VAL A 142 -4.49 -27.79 12.55
CA VAL A 142 -4.30 -27.80 14.02
C VAL A 142 -2.79 -27.84 14.39
N HIS A 143 -2.43 -27.08 15.44
CA HIS A 143 -1.45 -27.23 16.56
C HIS A 143 -0.23 -28.19 16.52
N ASP A 144 0.87 -27.78 17.17
CA ASP A 144 1.27 -28.35 18.48
C ASP A 144 2.29 -27.46 19.25
N GLU A 145 2.14 -27.43 20.58
CA GLU A 145 2.88 -26.67 21.63
C GLU A 145 3.96 -27.60 22.28
N PRO A 146 4.47 -27.45 23.54
CA PRO A 146 4.85 -26.32 24.42
C PRO A 146 6.24 -26.48 25.12
N ARG A 147 6.74 -25.47 25.86
CA ARG A 147 7.17 -25.62 27.29
C ARG A 147 7.66 -24.33 27.99
N GLU A 148 7.21 -24.17 29.23
CA GLU A 148 7.47 -23.11 30.23
C GLU A 148 8.74 -23.30 31.09
N VAL A 149 9.21 -22.23 31.76
CA VAL A 149 9.59 -22.09 33.21
C VAL A 149 9.69 -20.55 33.51
N GLY A 150 8.93 -19.90 34.41
CA GLY A 150 9.07 -19.80 35.90
C GLY A 150 10.19 -18.82 36.33
N MET A 151 10.15 -17.96 37.36
CA MET A 151 9.18 -17.42 38.33
C MET A 151 9.93 -16.32 39.14
N ASP A 152 9.19 -15.40 39.79
CA ASP A 152 9.51 -14.60 41.00
C ASP A 152 10.54 -13.45 40.99
N THR A 153 10.11 -12.26 41.43
CA THR A 153 10.39 -11.74 42.80
C THR A 153 9.61 -10.44 43.07
N ILE A 154 8.76 -10.46 44.09
CA ILE A 154 8.10 -9.31 44.73
C ILE A 154 9.08 -8.55 45.63
N ARG A 155 9.04 -7.20 45.65
CA ARG A 155 9.56 -6.43 46.80
C ARG A 155 8.70 -5.22 47.16
N SER A 156 8.27 -5.28 48.42
CA SER A 156 7.39 -4.43 49.23
C SER A 156 7.72 -2.94 49.39
N TYR A 157 6.62 -2.20 49.54
CA TYR A 157 6.34 -0.85 50.07
C TYR A 157 7.21 -0.28 51.21
N ARG A 158 7.23 1.06 51.26
CA ARG A 158 7.35 1.86 52.50
C ARG A 158 6.48 3.12 52.42
N ASP A 159 5.60 3.22 53.42
CA ASP A 159 4.76 4.33 53.93
C ASP A 159 5.58 5.61 54.24
N GLU A 160 5.06 6.85 54.31
CA GLU A 160 3.98 7.38 55.18
C GLU A 160 3.82 8.94 54.88
N PRO A 161 2.99 9.79 55.56
CA PRO A 161 1.55 10.06 55.29
C PRO A 161 1.11 11.56 55.23
N VAL A 162 -0.23 11.76 55.15
CA VAL A 162 -1.15 12.91 55.47
C VAL A 162 -1.17 14.19 54.59
N PRO A 163 -2.31 14.93 54.44
CA PRO A 163 -3.62 14.75 55.07
C PRO A 163 -4.89 14.82 54.18
N GLU A 164 -5.94 14.32 54.81
CA GLU A 164 -7.36 14.26 54.47
C GLU A 164 -8.01 15.67 54.45
N VAL A 165 -8.71 15.99 53.35
CA VAL A 165 -9.77 17.01 53.32
C VAL A 165 -10.97 16.44 52.58
N VAL A 166 -12.00 16.16 53.36
CA VAL A 166 -13.33 15.73 52.90
C VAL A 166 -14.05 16.94 52.32
N ALA A 167 -14.45 16.86 51.06
CA ALA A 167 -15.54 17.64 50.49
C ALA A 167 -16.26 16.78 49.45
N GLU A 168 -17.28 16.08 49.94
CA GLU A 168 -18.29 15.39 49.18
C GLU A 168 -19.15 16.42 48.43
N VAL A 169 -19.07 16.42 47.09
CA VAL A 169 -20.08 17.04 46.22
C VAL A 169 -20.53 15.97 45.24
N ALA A 170 -21.81 15.63 45.35
CA ALA A 170 -22.53 14.67 44.51
C ALA A 170 -22.43 15.03 43.00
N PRO A 171 -22.57 14.02 42.11
CA PRO A 171 -22.12 14.13 40.73
C PRO A 171 -23.11 14.92 39.88
N GLU A 172 -22.69 16.10 39.45
CA GLU A 172 -23.22 16.73 38.25
C GLU A 172 -22.72 15.91 37.05
N PRO A 173 -23.57 15.55 36.06
CA PRO A 173 -23.13 14.80 34.90
C PRO A 173 -22.19 15.68 34.09
N ALA A 174 -20.89 15.56 34.39
CA ALA A 174 -19.83 16.17 33.62
C ALA A 174 -20.00 15.68 32.20
N ALA A 175 -20.49 16.59 31.35
CA ALA A 175 -20.48 16.47 29.92
C ALA A 175 -19.11 15.88 29.55
N VAL A 176 -19.16 14.74 28.86
CA VAL A 176 -17.98 14.11 28.28
C VAL A 176 -17.33 15.19 27.43
N ALA A 177 -16.27 15.81 27.96
CA ALA A 177 -15.45 16.71 27.20
C ALA A 177 -14.80 15.83 26.13
N GLU A 178 -15.45 15.77 24.98
CA GLU A 178 -14.90 15.17 23.77
C GLU A 178 -13.58 15.88 23.52
N VAL A 179 -12.49 15.22 23.91
CA VAL A 179 -11.14 15.65 23.59
C VAL A 179 -11.15 15.86 22.08
N PRO A 180 -10.84 17.07 21.60
CA PRO A 180 -11.01 17.40 20.19
C PRO A 180 -10.29 16.34 19.38
N ALA A 181 -11.04 15.66 18.51
CA ALA A 181 -10.49 14.64 17.64
C ALA A 181 -9.32 15.27 16.90
N PHE A 182 -8.11 14.78 17.15
CA PHE A 182 -6.92 15.31 16.52
C PHE A 182 -7.03 15.09 15.01
N ASP A 183 -7.25 16.18 14.27
CA ASP A 183 -7.40 16.08 12.83
C ASP A 183 -6.02 16.07 12.16
N VAL A 184 -5.57 14.88 11.79
CA VAL A 184 -4.34 14.65 11.04
C VAL A 184 -4.34 15.43 9.71
N GLN A 185 -5.51 15.72 9.11
CA GLN A 185 -5.61 16.42 7.83
C GLN A 185 -5.28 17.93 7.93
N SER A 186 -5.28 18.48 9.15
CA SER A 186 -4.89 19.86 9.41
C SER A 186 -3.37 20.08 9.45
N LEU A 187 -2.59 19.00 9.51
CA LEU A 187 -1.13 19.04 9.55
C LEU A 187 -0.50 19.30 8.18
N SER A 188 0.81 19.57 8.17
CA SER A 188 1.58 19.66 6.93
C SER A 188 1.55 18.34 6.14
N ALA A 189 1.71 18.40 4.82
CA ALA A 189 1.71 17.22 3.97
C ALA A 189 2.80 16.19 4.35
N GLU A 190 3.94 16.65 4.86
CA GLU A 190 5.03 15.78 5.33
C GLU A 190 4.64 15.03 6.61
N GLU A 191 4.05 15.72 7.59
CA GLU A 191 3.56 15.10 8.82
C GLU A 191 2.41 14.14 8.54
N GLN A 192 1.50 14.49 7.62
CA GLN A 192 0.43 13.59 7.17
C GLN A 192 0.99 12.28 6.60
N GLU A 193 2.03 12.35 5.76
CA GLU A 193 2.66 11.14 5.25
C GLU A 193 3.41 10.36 6.36
N MET A 194 3.97 11.05 7.35
CA MET A 194 4.53 10.40 8.54
C MET A 194 3.45 9.63 9.32
N HIS A 195 2.28 10.22 9.54
CA HIS A 195 1.12 9.57 10.17
C HIS A 195 0.64 8.36 9.36
N ARG A 196 0.52 8.49 8.04
CA ARG A 196 0.14 7.37 7.15
C ARG A 196 1.16 6.24 7.19
N ARG A 197 2.45 6.55 7.13
CA ARG A 197 3.53 5.55 7.25
C ARG A 197 3.54 4.89 8.62
N ALA A 198 3.38 5.66 9.68
CA ALA A 198 3.33 5.14 11.04
C ALA A 198 2.16 4.18 11.22
N ASN A 199 0.96 4.55 10.74
CA ASN A 199 -0.20 3.67 10.76
C ASN A 199 0.06 2.34 10.04
N ARG A 200 0.63 2.39 8.82
CA ARG A 200 0.98 1.18 8.05
C ARG A 200 2.01 0.32 8.77
N VAL A 201 3.07 0.91 9.30
CA VAL A 201 4.14 0.18 9.99
C VAL A 201 3.62 -0.46 11.28
N ALA A 202 2.84 0.27 12.09
CA ALA A 202 2.21 -0.29 13.28
C ALA A 202 1.34 -1.51 12.95
N LYS A 203 0.51 -1.41 11.90
CA LYS A 203 -0.34 -2.52 11.44
C LYS A 203 0.49 -3.75 11.06
N VAL A 204 1.51 -3.58 10.24
CA VAL A 204 2.38 -4.67 9.78
C VAL A 204 3.09 -5.32 10.97
N SER A 205 3.65 -4.53 11.89
CA SER A 205 4.31 -5.06 13.09
C SER A 205 3.38 -5.95 13.92
N MET A 206 2.11 -5.56 14.11
CA MET A 206 1.15 -6.38 14.86
C MET A 206 0.75 -7.65 14.10
N GLN A 207 0.64 -7.59 12.77
CA GLN A 207 0.39 -8.78 11.94
C GLN A 207 1.57 -9.75 12.01
N ASP A 208 2.80 -9.25 11.98
CA ASP A 208 4.00 -10.07 12.09
C ASP A 208 4.08 -10.76 13.45
N ILE A 209 3.85 -10.04 14.55
CA ILE A 209 3.78 -10.63 15.89
C ILE A 209 2.69 -11.71 15.96
N LYS A 210 1.49 -11.44 15.41
CA LYS A 210 0.39 -12.41 15.35
C LYS A 210 0.78 -13.69 14.62
N MET A 211 1.49 -13.57 13.50
CA MET A 211 1.86 -14.69 12.65
C MET A 211 3.05 -15.47 13.20
N LEU A 212 3.99 -14.82 13.88
CA LEU A 212 5.19 -15.43 14.45
C LEU A 212 4.95 -16.05 15.82
N LYS A 213 4.06 -15.47 16.64
CA LYS A 213 3.78 -15.88 18.03
C LYS A 213 2.34 -16.36 18.23
N LYS A 214 1.87 -17.26 17.36
CA LYS A 214 0.48 -17.72 17.33
C LYS A 214 -0.01 -18.26 18.69
N ASP A 215 0.78 -19.12 19.33
CA ASP A 215 0.39 -19.71 20.62
C ASP A 215 0.39 -18.67 21.75
N GLY A 216 1.38 -17.78 21.77
CA GLY A 216 1.45 -16.68 22.74
C GLY A 216 0.28 -15.71 22.62
N VAL A 217 -0.19 -15.46 21.38
CA VAL A 217 -1.38 -14.64 21.14
C VAL A 217 -2.66 -15.35 21.56
N ARG A 218 -2.80 -16.65 21.26
CA ARG A 218 -3.96 -17.45 21.68
C ARG A 218 -4.10 -17.46 23.20
N LEU A 219 -3.05 -17.90 23.89
CA LEU A 219 -3.04 -17.99 25.35
C LEU A 219 -3.15 -16.60 26.00
N GLY A 220 -2.53 -15.59 25.38
CA GLY A 220 -2.61 -14.20 25.83
C GLY A 220 -4.03 -13.63 25.83
N ARG A 221 -4.86 -14.00 24.84
CA ARG A 221 -6.27 -13.61 24.79
C ARG A 221 -7.10 -14.31 25.86
N GLU A 222 -6.84 -15.60 26.05
CA GLU A 222 -7.55 -16.41 27.05
C GLU A 222 -7.27 -15.90 28.47
N GLN A 223 -6.03 -15.50 28.75
CA GLN A 223 -5.58 -15.07 30.07
C GLN A 223 -5.54 -13.55 30.24
N LYS A 224 -5.86 -12.79 29.19
CA LYS A 224 -5.90 -11.32 29.17
C LYS A 224 -4.57 -10.66 29.59
N ASP A 225 -3.46 -11.22 29.12
CA ASP A 225 -2.10 -10.80 29.49
C ASP A 225 -1.14 -10.67 28.29
N LEU A 226 -1.68 -10.35 27.11
CA LEU A 226 -0.91 -10.25 25.85
C LEU A 226 0.34 -9.37 25.99
N CYS A 227 0.25 -8.22 26.64
CA CYS A 227 1.39 -7.31 26.81
C CYS A 227 2.55 -7.91 27.60
N ILE A 228 2.25 -8.74 28.61
CA ILE A 228 3.28 -9.39 29.42
C ILE A 228 3.86 -10.58 28.67
N ARG A 229 2.99 -11.39 28.05
CA ARG A 229 3.39 -12.61 27.32
C ARG A 229 4.20 -12.33 26.06
N LEU A 230 3.84 -11.28 25.31
CA LEU A 230 4.49 -10.89 24.06
C LEU A 230 5.46 -9.72 24.25
N LYS A 231 5.87 -9.45 25.50
CA LYS A 231 6.67 -8.29 25.88
C LYS A 231 7.90 -8.09 25.00
N ASP A 232 8.70 -9.13 24.80
CA ASP A 232 9.95 -9.02 24.05
C ASP A 232 9.74 -8.59 22.59
N ASP A 233 8.67 -9.07 21.95
CA ASP A 233 8.38 -8.74 20.55
C ASP A 233 7.71 -7.37 20.42
N LEU A 234 6.82 -7.03 21.37
CA LEU A 234 6.21 -5.71 21.46
C LEU A 234 7.26 -4.63 21.74
N ASP A 235 8.20 -4.87 22.66
CA ASP A 235 9.29 -3.93 23.00
C ASP A 235 10.20 -3.69 21.78
N LYS A 236 10.54 -4.74 21.03
CA LYS A 236 11.33 -4.62 19.79
C LYS A 236 10.58 -3.82 18.73
N ALA A 237 9.32 -4.16 18.48
CA ALA A 237 8.49 -3.47 17.51
C ALA A 237 8.27 -1.99 17.89
N ARG A 238 8.03 -1.72 19.17
CA ARG A 238 7.85 -0.38 19.73
C ARG A 238 9.10 0.46 19.58
N LYS A 239 10.27 -0.09 19.97
CA LYS A 239 11.56 0.60 19.84
C LYS A 239 11.85 0.99 18.39
N GLU A 240 11.58 0.10 17.45
CA GLU A 240 11.79 0.37 16.02
C GLU A 240 10.79 1.39 15.47
N TYR A 241 9.53 1.30 15.90
CA TYR A 241 8.48 2.27 15.58
C TYR A 241 8.86 3.67 16.09
N GLU A 242 9.18 3.80 17.37
CA GLU A 242 9.57 5.07 17.99
C GLU A 242 10.80 5.65 17.30
N ARG A 243 11.81 4.82 16.98
CA ARG A 243 13.01 5.27 16.27
C ARG A 243 12.68 5.91 14.92
N ARG A 244 11.74 5.33 14.15
CA ARG A 244 11.36 5.82 12.81
C ARG A 244 10.43 7.03 12.85
N PHE A 245 9.59 7.12 13.89
CA PHE A 245 8.50 8.09 13.95
C PHE A 245 8.62 9.08 15.11
N LYS A 246 9.82 9.25 15.69
CA LYS A 246 10.10 10.25 16.74
C LYS A 246 9.41 11.61 16.53
N PRO A 247 9.39 12.20 15.30
CA PRO A 247 8.79 13.52 15.09
C PRO A 247 7.29 13.59 15.44
N ILE A 248 6.55 12.48 15.29
CA ILE A 248 5.10 12.45 15.49
C ILE A 248 4.69 11.84 16.83
N LEU A 249 5.63 11.37 17.67
CA LEU A 249 5.30 10.71 18.96
C LEU A 249 4.67 11.66 19.99
N GLY A 250 4.84 12.98 19.84
CA GLY A 250 4.20 13.98 20.70
C GLY A 250 2.72 14.23 20.39
N HIS A 251 2.20 13.67 19.29
CA HIS A 251 0.82 13.85 18.88
C HIS A 251 -0.10 12.93 19.69
N PRO A 252 -1.37 13.30 19.91
CA PRO A 252 -2.30 12.54 20.76
C PRO A 252 -2.84 11.25 20.11
N VAL A 253 -2.10 10.64 19.17
CA VAL A 253 -2.53 9.44 18.41
C VAL A 253 -1.54 8.30 18.62
N ASP A 254 -1.99 7.19 19.19
CA ASP A 254 -1.20 5.96 19.33
C ASP A 254 -1.70 4.87 18.37
N TYR A 255 -1.16 4.86 17.14
CA TYR A 255 -1.43 3.81 16.15
C TYR A 255 -0.94 2.43 16.61
N PHE A 256 0.10 2.38 17.44
CA PHE A 256 0.66 1.13 17.92
C PHE A 256 -0.33 0.44 18.87
N TYR A 257 -0.90 1.20 19.81
CA TYR A 257 -1.97 0.73 20.69
C TYR A 257 -3.20 0.29 19.89
N GLN A 258 -3.67 1.13 18.96
CA GLN A 258 -4.85 0.83 18.14
C GLN A 258 -4.72 -0.53 17.45
N TRP A 259 -3.60 -0.77 16.77
CA TRP A 259 -3.39 -2.03 16.05
C TRP A 259 -3.08 -3.20 16.99
N ALA A 260 -2.50 -2.96 18.16
CA ALA A 260 -2.31 -4.01 19.16
C ALA A 260 -3.67 -4.54 19.64
N VAL A 261 -4.63 -3.66 19.94
CA VAL A 261 -6.00 -4.04 20.29
C VAL A 261 -6.68 -4.74 19.11
N GLU A 262 -6.68 -4.12 17.92
CA GLU A 262 -7.41 -4.65 16.76
C GLU A 262 -6.87 -6.01 16.27
N ILE A 263 -5.55 -6.20 16.21
CA ILE A 263 -4.93 -7.38 15.59
C ILE A 263 -4.55 -8.44 16.63
N LEU A 264 -3.87 -8.04 17.71
CA LEU A 264 -3.42 -8.98 18.73
C LEU A 264 -4.54 -9.33 19.68
N ALA A 265 -5.37 -8.36 20.08
CA ALA A 265 -6.48 -8.59 21.00
C ALA A 265 -7.84 -8.84 20.29
N ASP A 266 -7.85 -8.91 18.95
CA ASP A 266 -9.07 -9.07 18.12
C ASP A 266 -10.18 -8.05 18.48
N GLY A 267 -9.79 -6.83 18.83
CA GLY A 267 -10.69 -5.73 19.17
C GLY A 267 -11.05 -5.62 20.66
N ASP A 268 -10.65 -6.58 21.50
CA ASP A 268 -10.88 -6.52 22.95
C ASP A 268 -9.70 -5.85 23.69
N PRO A 269 -9.85 -4.60 24.19
CA PRO A 269 -8.76 -3.93 24.91
C PRO A 269 -8.41 -4.63 26.23
N ASP A 270 -9.36 -5.31 26.88
CA ASP A 270 -9.11 -5.99 28.16
C ASP A 270 -8.18 -7.18 27.97
N ALA A 271 -8.24 -7.84 26.81
CA ALA A 271 -7.36 -8.97 26.48
C ALA A 271 -5.89 -8.55 26.33
N LEU A 272 -5.61 -7.25 26.12
CA LEU A 272 -4.25 -6.73 26.06
C LEU A 272 -3.55 -6.80 27.42
N GLY A 273 -4.32 -6.72 28.51
CA GLY A 273 -3.83 -6.61 29.88
C GLY A 273 -3.26 -5.22 30.18
N GLU A 274 -2.33 -5.16 31.13
CA GLU A 274 -1.65 -3.90 31.50
C GLU A 274 -0.75 -3.43 30.34
N TYR A 275 -1.13 -2.33 29.70
CA TYR A 275 -0.37 -1.76 28.58
C TYR A 275 0.82 -0.93 29.10
N PRO A 276 2.08 -1.37 28.87
CA PRO A 276 3.25 -0.79 29.54
C PRO A 276 3.79 0.48 28.86
N TYR A 277 3.18 0.93 27.76
CA TYR A 277 3.67 2.05 26.96
C TYR A 277 2.82 3.30 27.17
N PRO A 278 3.41 4.51 27.05
CA PRO A 278 2.64 5.74 27.11
C PRO A 278 1.69 5.79 25.90
N SER A 279 0.40 5.65 26.17
CA SER A 279 -0.68 5.87 25.21
C SER A 279 -1.62 6.95 25.76
N PRO A 280 -1.96 7.98 24.97
CA PRO A 280 -3.00 8.95 25.32
C PRO A 280 -4.38 8.30 25.56
N VAL A 281 -4.61 7.10 25.01
CA VAL A 281 -5.90 6.41 25.02
C VAL A 281 -6.02 5.42 26.18
N ALA A 282 -4.90 4.86 26.64
CA ALA A 282 -4.88 3.83 27.70
C ALA A 282 -5.10 4.39 29.13
N LYS A 283 -5.18 5.72 29.30
CA LYS A 283 -5.40 6.38 30.61
C LYS A 283 -6.88 6.66 30.91
N ARG A 284 -7.82 6.04 30.21
CA ARG A 284 -9.26 6.26 30.40
C ARG A 284 -9.94 5.08 31.08
#